data_AF-A0A7J7C5G0-F1
#
_entry.id   AF-A0A7J7C5G0-F1
#
_cell.length_a   1.000
_cell.length_b   1.000
_cell.length_c   1.000
_cell.angle_alpha   90.00
_cell.angle_beta   90.00
_cell.angle_gamma   90.00
#
_symmetry.space_group_name_H-M   'P 1'
#
loop_
_entity.id
_entity.type
_entity.pdbx_description
1 polymer ?
#
loop_
_entity_poly.entity_id
_entity_poly.type
_entity_poly.pdbx_seq_one_letter_code
_entity_poly.pdbx_strand_id
1 'polypeptide(L)'
;MAFKLFTITCLLLPLINLVALATSIDRKPSAFKFLINLQGLQEGDKAQEIPQLRKYLKHFGYLSNTTEIQDTNNVFDQNIAYAIKTYQNFYRLKPTGTLDTATISMMMRPRCGVIDKIHATSNNFSHLLYSYFDDKGRWPKDKR
;
A
#
# COMPACT_ATOMS: atom_id res chain seq x y z
N MET A 1 -29.54 -6.35 -53.50
CA MET A 1 -29.32 -5.41 -52.37
C MET A 1 -28.81 -6.08 -51.07
N ALA A 2 -28.61 -7.41 -51.01
CA ALA A 2 -28.18 -8.12 -49.79
C ALA A 2 -26.66 -8.11 -49.50
N PHE A 3 -25.82 -7.82 -50.49
CA PHE A 3 -24.34 -7.85 -50.33
C PHE A 3 -23.77 -6.68 -49.50
N LYS A 4 -24.54 -5.61 -49.26
CA LYS A 4 -24.06 -4.44 -48.48
C LYS A 4 -24.28 -4.57 -46.96
N LEU A 5 -25.14 -5.49 -46.51
CA LEU A 5 -25.40 -5.72 -45.08
C LEU A 5 -24.39 -6.69 -44.45
N PHE A 6 -23.80 -7.58 -45.24
CA PHE A 6 -22.84 -8.57 -44.77
C PHE A 6 -21.43 -8.01 -44.52
N THR A 7 -21.07 -6.91 -45.20
CA THR A 7 -19.75 -6.27 -45.02
C THR A 7 -19.68 -5.38 -43.78
N ILE A 8 -20.82 -4.80 -43.36
CA ILE A 8 -20.91 -3.91 -42.19
C ILE A 8 -20.78 -4.71 -40.89
N THR A 9 -21.35 -5.92 -40.83
CA THR A 9 -21.22 -6.80 -39.65
C THR A 9 -19.79 -7.33 -39.49
N CYS A 10 -19.08 -7.57 -40.61
CA CYS A 10 -17.72 -8.08 -40.60
C CYS A 10 -16.68 -7.06 -40.08
N LEU A 11 -16.96 -5.76 -40.18
CA LEU A 11 -16.09 -4.67 -39.68
C LEU A 11 -16.34 -4.29 -38.21
N LEU A 12 -17.48 -4.67 -37.63
CA LEU A 12 -17.81 -4.38 -36.22
C LEU A 12 -17.28 -5.44 -35.25
N LEU A 13 -17.15 -6.70 -35.69
CA LEU A 13 -16.59 -7.80 -34.91
C LEU A 13 -15.12 -7.58 -34.44
N PRO A 14 -14.18 -7.04 -35.25
CA PRO A 14 -12.84 -6.75 -34.76
C PRO A 14 -12.81 -5.58 -33.76
N LEU A 15 -13.76 -4.64 -33.84
CA LEU A 15 -13.86 -3.51 -32.89
C LEU A 15 -14.28 -3.98 -31.49
N ILE A 16 -15.19 -4.95 -31.41
CA ILE A 16 -15.66 -5.53 -30.14
C ILE A 16 -14.51 -6.28 -29.44
N ASN A 17 -13.64 -6.97 -30.19
CA ASN A 17 -12.47 -7.66 -29.65
C ASN A 17 -11.37 -6.70 -29.14
N LEU A 18 -11.21 -5.52 -29.76
CA LEU A 18 -10.25 -4.51 -29.30
C LEU A 18 -10.67 -3.87 -27.97
N VAL A 19 -11.98 -3.63 -27.77
CA VAL A 19 -12.53 -3.12 -26.50
C VAL A 19 -12.38 -4.15 -25.38
N ALA A 20 -12.62 -5.44 -25.67
CA ALA A 20 -12.43 -6.51 -24.69
C ALA A 20 -10.97 -6.63 -24.21
N LEU A 21 -10.00 -6.50 -25.11
CA LEU A 21 -8.57 -6.55 -24.78
C LEU A 21 -8.12 -5.34 -23.92
N ALA A 22 -8.70 -4.16 -24.12
CA ALA A 22 -8.42 -2.98 -23.30
C ALA A 22 -8.89 -3.13 -21.85
N THR A 23 -9.91 -3.96 -21.61
CA THR A 23 -10.42 -4.25 -20.25
C THR A 23 -9.68 -5.37 -19.53
N SER A 24 -8.87 -6.18 -20.22
CA SER A 24 -8.13 -7.30 -19.64
C SER A 24 -6.68 -6.98 -19.25
N ILE A 25 -6.37 -5.69 -19.00
CA ILE A 25 -5.15 -5.37 -18.25
C ILE A 25 -5.39 -5.90 -16.84
N ASP A 26 -4.90 -7.11 -16.60
CA ASP A 26 -5.00 -7.88 -15.37
C ASP A 26 -4.39 -7.09 -14.20
N ARG A 27 -5.15 -6.13 -13.66
CA ARG A 27 -4.74 -5.34 -12.51
C ARG A 27 -4.87 -6.24 -11.30
N LYS A 28 -3.79 -6.99 -11.01
CA LYS A 28 -3.66 -7.68 -9.73
C LYS A 28 -4.03 -6.70 -8.61
N PRO A 29 -4.90 -7.10 -7.67
CA PRO A 29 -5.30 -6.21 -6.58
C PRO A 29 -4.05 -5.77 -5.81
N SER A 30 -4.00 -4.49 -5.44
CA SER A 30 -2.90 -3.97 -4.63
C SER A 30 -2.72 -4.83 -3.38
N ALA A 31 -1.47 -5.15 -3.03
CA ALA A 31 -1.15 -5.86 -1.77
C ALA A 31 -1.69 -5.11 -0.54
N PHE A 32 -1.94 -3.81 -0.67
CA PHE A 32 -2.47 -2.94 0.37
C PHE A 32 -3.99 -2.72 0.28
N LYS A 33 -4.71 -3.51 -0.50
CA LYS A 33 -6.18 -3.38 -0.67
C LYS A 33 -6.95 -3.54 0.66
N PHE A 34 -6.39 -4.25 1.64
CA PHE A 34 -6.98 -4.41 2.97
C PHE A 34 -7.19 -3.06 3.69
N LEU A 35 -6.39 -2.03 3.39
CA LEU A 35 -6.49 -0.71 4.01
C LEU A 35 -7.83 -0.02 3.72
N ILE A 36 -8.50 -0.36 2.61
CA ILE A 36 -9.79 0.23 2.25
C ILE A 36 -10.86 -0.10 3.32
N ASN A 37 -10.80 -1.29 3.92
CA ASN A 37 -11.73 -1.70 4.98
C ASN A 37 -11.49 -0.98 6.30
N LEU A 38 -10.40 -0.23 6.42
CA LEU A 38 -10.00 0.51 7.61
C LEU A 38 -10.31 2.02 7.51
N GLN A 39 -10.98 2.45 6.44
CA GLN A 39 -11.26 3.85 6.21
C GLN A 39 -12.16 4.45 7.29
N GLY A 40 -11.69 5.55 7.88
CA GLY A 40 -12.38 6.29 8.93
C GLY A 40 -12.16 5.74 10.34
N LEU A 41 -11.43 4.64 10.51
CA LEU A 41 -11.15 4.09 11.84
C LEU A 41 -10.27 5.02 12.68
N GLN A 42 -10.60 5.08 13.96
CA GLN A 42 -9.93 5.85 15.00
C GLN A 42 -9.72 5.01 16.26
N GLU A 43 -9.08 5.62 17.26
CA GLU A 43 -8.81 4.97 18.54
C GLU A 43 -10.08 4.39 19.20
N GLY A 44 -9.98 3.13 19.63
CA GLY A 44 -11.07 2.37 20.24
C GLY A 44 -11.86 1.48 19.27
N ASP A 45 -11.76 1.73 17.96
CA ASP A 45 -12.48 0.93 16.97
C ASP A 45 -11.88 -0.48 16.82
N LYS A 46 -12.67 -1.39 16.26
CA LYS A 46 -12.26 -2.77 15.98
C LYS A 46 -12.42 -3.11 14.50
N ALA A 47 -11.42 -3.79 13.95
CA ALA A 47 -11.46 -4.30 12.57
C ALA A 47 -10.59 -5.54 12.42
N GLN A 48 -10.98 -6.44 11.51
CA GLN A 48 -10.29 -7.70 11.27
C GLN A 48 -8.88 -7.49 10.69
N GLU A 49 -8.65 -6.38 10.01
CA GLU A 49 -7.43 -6.06 9.28
C GLU A 49 -6.43 -5.23 10.11
N ILE A 50 -6.75 -4.93 11.38
CA ILE A 50 -5.84 -4.24 12.30
C ILE A 50 -4.50 -4.96 12.48
N PRO A 51 -4.43 -6.30 12.61
CA PRO A 51 -3.15 -7.02 12.64
C PRO A 51 -2.28 -6.77 11.39
N GLN A 52 -2.91 -6.63 10.21
CA GLN A 52 -2.19 -6.33 8.96
C GLN A 52 -1.70 -4.87 8.94
N LEU A 53 -2.49 -3.93 9.47
CA LEU A 53 -2.07 -2.54 9.66
C LEU A 53 -0.87 -2.43 10.60
N ARG A 54 -0.86 -3.16 11.73
CA ARG A 54 0.31 -3.18 12.64
C ARG A 54 1.56 -3.66 11.93
N LYS A 55 1.46 -4.75 11.15
CA LYS A 55 2.59 -5.25 10.34
C LYS A 55 3.11 -4.19 9.38
N TYR A 56 2.22 -3.47 8.70
CA TYR A 56 2.60 -2.35 7.83
C TYR A 56 3.37 -1.27 8.61
N LEU A 57 2.81 -0.82 9.74
CA LEU A 57 3.41 0.26 10.53
C LEU A 57 4.75 -0.15 11.14
N LYS A 58 4.90 -1.39 11.61
CA LYS A 58 6.18 -1.96 12.07
C LYS A 58 7.21 -2.01 10.94
N HIS A 59 6.80 -2.50 9.77
CA HIS A 59 7.68 -2.64 8.61
C HIS A 59 8.31 -1.30 8.20
N PHE A 60 7.56 -0.20 8.28
CA PHE A 60 8.07 1.15 7.97
C PHE A 60 8.61 1.92 9.19
N GLY A 61 8.65 1.30 10.37
CA GLY A 61 9.28 1.86 11.57
C GLY A 61 8.41 2.78 12.42
N TYR A 62 7.10 2.82 12.19
CA TYR A 62 6.15 3.65 12.97
C TYR A 62 5.67 2.98 14.27
N LEU A 63 5.85 1.67 14.40
CA LEU A 63 5.58 0.90 15.62
C LEU A 63 6.83 0.11 16.01
N SER A 64 7.08 -0.01 17.32
CA SER A 64 8.12 -0.89 17.85
C SER A 64 7.70 -2.35 17.80
N ASN A 65 8.68 -3.26 17.82
CA ASN A 65 8.41 -4.69 17.98
C ASN A 65 7.97 -4.97 19.42
N THR A 66 6.67 -4.83 19.69
CA THR A 66 6.02 -5.27 20.93
C THR A 66 5.72 -6.77 20.91
N THR A 67 5.24 -7.31 22.03
CA THR A 67 4.92 -8.73 22.22
C THR A 67 3.85 -9.23 21.25
N GLU A 68 3.94 -10.51 20.82
CA GLU A 68 3.04 -11.13 19.83
C GLU A 68 1.54 -11.04 20.18
N ILE A 69 1.21 -10.98 21.48
CA ILE A 69 -0.17 -10.86 21.96
C ILE A 69 -0.81 -9.54 21.52
N GLN A 70 -0.03 -8.44 21.46
CA GLN A 70 -0.54 -7.16 20.97
C GLN A 70 -0.72 -7.15 19.44
N ASP A 71 -0.01 -8.02 18.73
CA ASP A 71 -0.01 -8.06 17.27
C ASP A 71 -1.21 -8.79 16.68
N THR A 72 -1.90 -9.59 17.49
CA THR A 72 -3.06 -10.38 17.06
C THR A 72 -4.40 -9.77 17.46
N ASN A 73 -4.41 -8.69 18.26
CA ASN A 73 -5.64 -8.03 18.61
C ASN A 73 -6.19 -7.20 17.44
N ASN A 74 -7.52 -7.14 17.37
CA ASN A 74 -8.25 -6.43 16.32
C ASN A 74 -8.64 -5.00 16.73
N VAL A 75 -7.94 -4.42 17.72
CA VAL A 75 -8.30 -3.13 18.32
C VAL A 75 -7.35 -2.05 17.79
N PHE A 76 -7.92 -0.97 17.28
CA PHE A 76 -7.21 0.25 16.96
C PHE A 76 -6.87 0.98 18.27
N ASP A 77 -5.70 0.68 18.84
CA ASP A 77 -5.26 1.24 20.11
C ASP A 77 -4.58 2.61 19.95
N GLN A 78 -4.28 3.23 21.09
CA GLN A 78 -3.58 4.51 21.17
C GLN A 78 -2.21 4.49 20.46
N ASN A 79 -1.52 3.34 20.46
CA ASN A 79 -0.23 3.20 19.79
C ASN A 79 -0.38 3.28 18.26
N ILE A 80 -1.40 2.63 17.70
CA ILE A 80 -1.74 2.77 16.27
C ILE A 80 -2.12 4.21 15.96
N ALA A 81 -2.98 4.85 16.78
CA ALA A 81 -3.37 6.25 16.57
C ALA A 81 -2.15 7.19 16.52
N TYR A 82 -1.21 7.01 17.45
CA TYR A 82 0.04 7.77 17.49
C TYR A 82 0.94 7.48 16.28
N ALA A 83 1.07 6.21 15.89
CA ALA A 83 1.84 5.81 14.72
C ALA A 83 1.27 6.41 13.41
N ILE A 84 -0.05 6.39 13.25
CA ILE A 84 -0.74 7.03 12.12
C ILE A 84 -0.52 8.54 12.12
N LYS A 85 -0.59 9.19 13.28
CA LYS A 85 -0.29 10.62 13.41
C LYS A 85 1.14 10.96 12.99
N THR A 86 2.09 10.11 13.35
CA THR A 86 3.50 10.22 12.95
C THR A 86 3.68 10.01 11.45
N TYR A 87 3.01 9.01 10.87
CA TYR A 87 2.97 8.77 9.42
C TYR A 87 2.43 9.97 8.66
N GLN A 88 1.29 10.52 9.10
CA GLN A 88 0.68 11.70 8.51
C GLN A 88 1.63 12.89 8.53
N ASN A 89 2.30 13.14 9.66
CA ASN A 89 3.30 14.21 9.75
C ASN A 89 4.47 14.00 8.76
N PHE A 90 5.02 12.79 8.66
CA PHE A 90 6.12 12.48 7.73
C PHE A 90 5.73 12.76 6.27
N TYR A 91 4.51 12.40 5.88
CA TYR A 91 3.97 12.64 4.54
C TYR A 91 3.31 14.02 4.36
N ARG A 92 3.42 14.92 5.34
CA ARG A 92 2.83 16.28 5.33
C ARG A 92 1.30 16.28 5.13
N LEU A 93 0.65 15.25 5.65
CA LEU A 93 -0.81 15.18 5.77
C LEU A 93 -1.27 15.83 7.08
N LYS A 94 -2.58 16.05 7.24
CA LYS A 94 -3.15 16.52 8.50
C LYS A 94 -3.01 15.40 9.56
N PRO A 95 -2.38 15.66 10.73
CA PRO A 95 -2.11 14.63 11.72
C PRO A 95 -3.32 14.34 12.62
N THR A 96 -4.35 13.72 12.05
CA THR A 96 -5.60 13.37 12.73
C THR A 96 -5.46 12.15 13.65
N GLY A 97 -4.56 11.21 13.33
CA GLY A 97 -4.49 9.90 13.97
C GLY A 97 -5.57 8.92 13.50
N THR A 98 -6.43 9.34 12.58
CA THR A 98 -7.49 8.54 11.95
C THR A 98 -7.04 8.05 10.57
N LEU A 99 -7.48 6.86 10.16
CA LEU A 99 -7.25 6.35 8.80
C LEU A 99 -8.19 7.02 7.78
N ASP A 100 -7.99 8.31 7.52
CA ASP A 100 -8.76 9.03 6.51
C ASP A 100 -8.39 8.61 5.07
N THR A 101 -9.20 9.05 4.11
CA THR A 101 -9.02 8.73 2.69
C THR A 101 -7.65 9.16 2.16
N ALA A 102 -7.13 10.30 2.62
CA ALA A 102 -5.82 10.80 2.21
C ALA A 102 -4.69 9.91 2.72
N THR A 103 -4.78 9.48 3.97
CA THR A 103 -3.82 8.57 4.62
C THR A 103 -3.81 7.21 3.92
N ILE A 104 -4.97 6.60 3.69
CA ILE A 104 -5.08 5.32 2.98
C ILE A 104 -4.53 5.43 1.55
N SER A 105 -4.90 6.48 0.83
CA SER A 105 -4.40 6.71 -0.53
C SER A 105 -2.88 6.80 -0.56
N MET A 106 -2.26 7.47 0.43
CA MET A 106 -0.81 7.56 0.53
C MET A 106 -0.18 6.20 0.89
N MET A 107 -0.74 5.48 1.86
CA MET A 107 -0.22 4.17 2.30
C MET A 107 -0.28 3.10 1.21
N MET A 108 -1.24 3.20 0.29
CA MET A 108 -1.40 2.27 -0.84
C MET A 108 -0.46 2.54 -2.02
N ARG A 109 0.26 3.67 -2.05
CA ARG A 109 1.19 3.98 -3.14
C ARG A 109 2.40 3.04 -3.12
N PRO A 110 2.86 2.54 -4.28
CA PRO A 110 4.12 1.82 -4.36
C PRO A 110 5.27 2.66 -3.78
N ARG A 111 6.13 2.02 -2.98
CA ARG A 111 7.25 2.67 -2.29
C ARG A 111 8.43 1.72 -2.17
N CYS A 112 9.61 2.25 -1.84
CA CYS A 112 10.74 1.40 -1.46
C CYS A 112 10.48 0.76 -0.08
N GLY A 113 11.02 -0.44 0.15
CA GLY A 113 10.91 -1.16 1.43
C GLY A 113 11.85 -0.66 2.53
N VAL A 114 12.38 0.55 2.39
CA VAL A 114 13.25 1.17 3.41
C VAL A 114 12.38 1.87 4.44
N ILE A 115 12.73 1.71 5.72
CA ILE A 115 12.06 2.37 6.86
C ILE A 115 12.07 3.89 6.75
N ASP A 116 11.04 4.54 7.28
CA ASP A 116 10.93 5.99 7.30
C ASP A 116 11.76 6.60 8.43
N LYS A 117 12.54 7.64 8.12
CA LYS A 117 13.39 8.35 9.09
C LYS A 117 12.54 9.32 9.92
N ILE A 118 11.82 8.77 10.90
CA ILE A 118 10.90 9.52 11.77
C ILE A 118 11.59 10.24 12.95
N HIS A 119 12.87 9.99 13.20
CA HIS A 119 13.69 10.70 14.20
C HIS A 119 15.00 11.19 13.58
N ALA A 120 15.33 12.46 13.83
CA ALA A 120 16.61 13.06 13.49
C ALA A 120 17.58 12.97 14.68
N THR A 121 17.94 11.78 15.16
CA THR A 121 18.96 11.64 16.21
C THR A 121 19.75 10.34 16.13
N SER A 122 21.07 10.50 16.23
CA SER A 122 22.20 9.58 16.40
C SER A 122 22.66 8.72 15.21
N ASN A 123 23.50 9.33 14.34
CA ASN A 123 24.89 8.97 14.05
C ASN A 123 25.36 7.48 14.06
N ASN A 124 24.54 6.49 13.71
CA ASN A 124 25.03 5.11 13.50
C ASN A 124 24.39 4.47 12.26
N PHE A 125 24.52 5.12 11.10
CA PHE A 125 24.09 4.54 9.82
C PHE A 125 25.25 4.46 8.82
N SER A 126 26.31 3.79 9.21
CA SER A 126 27.33 3.26 8.28
C SER A 126 26.83 2.08 7.42
N HIS A 127 25.54 1.70 7.51
CA HIS A 127 24.99 0.52 6.83
C HIS A 127 23.66 0.71 6.09
N LEU A 128 23.25 1.95 5.80
CA LEU A 128 22.25 2.24 4.75
C LEU A 128 22.94 2.67 3.44
N LEU A 129 24.06 2.03 3.15
CA LEU A 129 24.67 2.08 1.83
C LEU A 129 23.64 1.52 0.86
N TYR A 130 23.25 2.38 -0.08
CA TYR A 130 22.69 2.03 -1.36
C TYR A 130 23.13 0.61 -1.74
N SER A 131 22.20 -0.30 -2.01
CA SER A 131 22.56 -1.58 -2.61
C SER A 131 23.05 -1.27 -4.02
N TYR A 132 24.36 -1.07 -4.16
CA TYR A 132 25.03 -1.06 -5.45
C TYR A 132 24.69 -2.41 -6.09
N PHE A 133 23.95 -2.36 -7.20
CA PHE A 133 23.56 -3.57 -7.90
C PHE A 133 24.80 -4.05 -8.64
N ASP A 134 25.39 -5.15 -8.19
CA ASP A 134 26.35 -5.90 -8.99
C ASP A 134 25.58 -6.49 -10.19
N ASP A 135 25.58 -5.72 -11.27
CA ASP A 135 25.34 -6.03 -12.67
C ASP A 135 24.01 -6.68 -13.14
N LYS A 136 22.94 -6.73 -12.32
CA LYS A 136 21.61 -7.15 -12.84
C LYS A 136 20.40 -6.33 -12.44
N GLY A 137 20.55 -5.21 -11.72
CA GLY A 137 19.44 -4.29 -11.41
C GLY A 137 18.21 -4.94 -10.73
N ARG A 138 18.38 -6.12 -10.09
CA ARG A 138 17.29 -6.88 -9.46
C ARG A 138 17.49 -6.92 -7.95
N TRP A 139 16.41 -6.64 -7.21
CA TRP A 139 16.39 -6.76 -5.75
C TRP A 139 16.67 -8.22 -5.30
N PRO A 140 17.53 -8.42 -4.29
CA PRO A 140 17.74 -9.72 -3.63
C PRO A 140 16.41 -10.31 -3.15
N LYS A 141 16.25 -11.64 -3.19
CA LYS A 141 14.96 -12.30 -2.86
C LYS A 141 14.51 -12.06 -1.41
N ASP A 142 15.47 -11.93 -0.51
CA ASP A 142 15.33 -11.56 0.89
C ASP A 142 14.93 -10.09 1.10
N LYS A 143 15.06 -9.25 0.06
CA LYS A 143 14.72 -7.82 0.06
C LYS A 143 13.58 -7.46 -0.92
N ARG A 144 12.87 -8.45 -1.44
CA ARG A 144 11.69 -8.27 -2.30
C ARG A 144 10.40 -8.20 -1.50
#